data_AF-A0A1J1JD23-F1
#
_entry.id   AF-A0A1J1JD23-F1
#
_cell.length_a   1.000
_cell.length_b   1.000
_cell.length_c   1.000
_cell.angle_alpha   90.00
_cell.angle_beta   90.00
_cell.angle_gamma   90.00
#
_symmetry.space_group_name_H-M   'P 1'
#
loop_
_entity.id
_entity.type
_entity.pdbx_description
1 polymer ?
#
loop_
_entity_poly.entity_id
_entity_poly.type
_entity_poly.pdbx_seq_one_letter_code
_entity_poly.pdbx_strand_id
1 'polypeptide(L)'
;MIPAPNTLKDERFINNPLVISEPKIRFYGGFPLINNQGFAIGSLCVMDFMPRNLALAQTESLKLINHQIMRQLNTRRHLSSINQAVDYCFKSLTAS
;
A
#
# COMPACT_ATOMS: atom_id res chain seq x y z
N MET A 1 -9.31 -5.63 1.38
CA MET A 1 -8.46 -5.75 2.60
C MET A 1 -8.07 -7.22 2.74
N ILE A 2 -6.85 -7.48 3.17
CA ILE A 2 -6.34 -8.81 3.48
C ILE A 2 -6.22 -8.90 5.01
N PRO A 3 -7.26 -9.38 5.73
CA PRO A 3 -7.19 -9.61 7.16
C PRO A 3 -6.39 -10.87 7.48
N ALA A 4 -5.56 -10.81 8.52
CA ALA A 4 -5.07 -11.95 9.28
C ALA A 4 -5.19 -11.62 10.79
N PRO A 5 -6.33 -11.93 11.43
CA PRO A 5 -6.55 -11.63 12.84
C PRO A 5 -5.58 -12.33 13.79
N ASN A 6 -5.13 -13.53 13.39
CA ASN A 6 -4.05 -14.27 14.01
C ASN A 6 -3.21 -14.96 12.93
N THR A 7 -2.00 -14.46 12.66
CA THR A 7 -1.09 -14.98 11.64
C THR A 7 -0.64 -16.43 11.87
N LEU A 8 -0.65 -16.92 13.12
CA LEU A 8 -0.36 -18.33 13.43
C LEU A 8 -1.50 -19.27 13.04
N LYS A 9 -2.70 -18.73 12.83
CA LYS A 9 -3.89 -19.48 12.42
C LYS A 9 -4.25 -19.24 10.94
N ASP A 10 -3.42 -18.51 10.22
CA ASP A 10 -3.65 -18.15 8.82
C ASP A 10 -2.61 -18.82 7.94
N GLU A 11 -3.04 -19.77 7.11
CA GLU A 11 -2.17 -20.59 6.25
C GLU A 11 -1.30 -19.74 5.32
N ARG A 12 -1.74 -18.53 4.96
CA ARG A 12 -0.99 -17.60 4.11
C ARG A 12 0.21 -16.99 4.83
N PHE A 13 0.20 -16.97 6.16
CA PHE A 13 1.18 -16.25 6.99
C PHE A 13 1.96 -17.15 7.96
N ILE A 14 1.47 -18.35 8.26
CA ILE A 14 2.05 -19.24 9.28
C ILE A 14 3.55 -19.53 9.08
N ASN A 15 4.02 -19.62 7.83
CA ASN A 15 5.43 -19.89 7.51
C ASN A 15 6.25 -18.63 7.22
N ASN A 16 5.68 -17.43 7.42
CA ASN A 16 6.39 -16.18 7.14
C ASN A 16 7.47 -15.93 8.22
N PRO A 17 8.72 -15.59 7.85
CA PRO A 17 9.78 -15.26 8.81
C PRO A 17 9.37 -14.24 9.87
N LEU A 18 8.53 -13.26 9.53
CA LEU A 18 8.05 -12.25 10.48
C LEU A 18 7.03 -12.79 11.51
N VAL A 19 6.54 -14.02 11.33
CA VAL A 19 5.58 -14.71 12.19
C VAL A 19 6.27 -15.76 13.06
N ILE A 20 7.15 -16.56 12.45
CA ILE A 20 7.88 -17.66 13.11
C ILE A 20 9.11 -17.19 13.89
N SER A 21 9.77 -16.13 13.41
CA SER A 21 10.94 -15.52 14.04
C SER A 21 10.57 -14.12 14.58
N GLU A 22 11.48 -13.51 15.34
CA GLU A 22 11.30 -12.13 15.77
C GLU A 22 11.05 -11.22 14.54
N PRO A 23 10.03 -10.35 14.57
CA PRO A 23 9.37 -9.86 15.78
C PRO A 23 8.06 -10.58 16.17
N LYS A 24 7.74 -11.74 15.56
CA LYS A 24 6.57 -12.58 15.89
C LYS A 24 5.24 -11.84 15.76
N ILE A 25 4.99 -11.23 14.60
CA ILE A 25 3.72 -10.58 14.28
C ILE A 25 2.56 -11.57 14.49
N ARG A 26 1.46 -11.10 15.10
CA ARG A 26 0.23 -11.89 15.32
C ARG A 26 -0.97 -11.32 14.58
N PHE A 27 -1.02 -10.02 14.37
CA PHE A 27 -2.08 -9.40 13.60
C PHE A 27 -1.50 -8.72 12.37
N TYR A 28 -2.19 -8.86 11.24
CA TYR A 28 -1.88 -8.14 10.01
C TYR A 28 -3.18 -7.70 9.30
N GLY A 29 -3.20 -6.46 8.83
CA GLY A 29 -4.26 -5.90 8.00
C GLY A 29 -3.66 -5.20 6.78
N GLY A 30 -3.75 -5.85 5.62
CA GLY A 30 -3.26 -5.30 4.35
C GLY A 30 -4.34 -4.58 3.56
N PHE A 31 -4.04 -3.39 3.06
CA PHE A 31 -4.89 -2.56 2.22
C PHE A 31 -4.13 -2.26 0.92
N PRO A 32 -4.42 -3.00 -0.16
CA PRO A 32 -3.73 -2.80 -1.43
C PRO A 32 -3.90 -1.37 -1.96
N LEU A 33 -2.79 -0.80 -2.44
CA LEU A 33 -2.74 0.48 -3.14
C LEU A 33 -2.93 0.19 -4.63
N ILE A 34 -4.17 0.28 -5.09
CA ILE A 34 -4.57 -0.05 -6.45
C ILE A 34 -4.69 1.23 -7.27
N ASN A 35 -4.00 1.31 -8.40
CA ASN A 35 -4.10 2.44 -9.31
C ASN A 35 -5.36 2.37 -10.19
N ASN A 36 -5.61 3.42 -10.97
CA ASN A 36 -6.81 3.49 -11.83
C ASN A 36 -6.85 2.42 -12.94
N GLN A 37 -5.73 1.74 -13.20
CA GLN A 37 -5.63 0.64 -14.17
C GLN A 37 -5.83 -0.74 -13.52
N GLY A 38 -6.06 -0.81 -12.21
CA GLY A 38 -6.24 -2.06 -11.47
C GLY A 38 -4.95 -2.70 -10.98
N PHE A 39 -3.78 -2.09 -11.21
CA PHE A 39 -2.51 -2.63 -10.71
C PHE A 39 -2.28 -2.28 -9.25
N ALA A 40 -1.90 -3.28 -8.46
CA ALA A 40 -1.39 -3.08 -7.11
C ALA A 40 0.04 -2.51 -7.18
N ILE A 41 0.22 -1.25 -6.78
CA ILE A 41 1.53 -0.57 -6.76
C ILE A 41 2.19 -0.60 -5.38
N GLY A 42 1.52 -1.19 -4.39
CA GLY A 42 1.97 -1.32 -3.01
C GLY A 42 0.83 -1.70 -2.07
N SER A 43 1.03 -1.49 -0.77
CA SER A 43 0.00 -1.72 0.25
C SER A 43 0.20 -0.78 1.45
N LEU A 44 -0.89 -0.26 2.00
CA LEU A 44 -0.95 0.23 3.37
C LEU A 44 -1.13 -0.97 4.30
N CYS A 45 -0.30 -1.11 5.32
CA CYS A 45 -0.34 -2.25 6.23
C CYS A 45 -0.37 -1.77 7.68
N VAL A 46 -1.20 -2.42 8.48
CA VAL A 46 -1.16 -2.32 9.95
C VAL A 46 -0.85 -3.70 10.53
N MET A 47 -0.07 -3.73 11.60
CA MET A 47 0.38 -4.98 12.23
C MET A 47 0.54 -4.82 13.74
N ASP A 48 0.41 -5.91 14.47
CA ASP A 48 0.56 -5.97 15.94
C ASP A 48 1.13 -7.33 16.37
N PHE A 49 1.74 -7.38 17.55
CA PHE A 49 2.28 -8.58 18.18
C PHE A 49 1.24 -9.39 18.95
N MET A 50 0.01 -8.88 19.08
CA MET A 50 -1.13 -9.60 19.64
C MET A 50 -2.21 -9.83 18.58
N PRO A 51 -2.97 -10.95 18.63
CA PRO A 51 -4.13 -11.14 17.77
C PRO A 51 -5.15 -10.01 17.92
N ARG A 52 -5.72 -9.53 16.81
CA ARG A 52 -6.72 -8.47 16.81
C ARG A 52 -7.76 -8.65 15.71
N ASN A 53 -8.96 -8.13 15.97
CA ASN A 53 -9.96 -7.89 14.94
C ASN A 53 -10.16 -6.37 14.83
N LEU A 54 -10.08 -5.84 13.60
CA LEU A 54 -10.43 -4.44 13.37
C LEU A 54 -11.94 -4.28 13.49
N ALA A 55 -12.37 -3.30 14.29
CA ALA A 55 -13.74 -2.86 14.27
C ALA A 55 -14.10 -2.31 12.88
N LEU A 56 -15.39 -2.32 12.53
CA LEU A 56 -15.87 -1.80 11.25
C LEU A 56 -15.40 -0.34 11.04
N ALA A 57 -15.56 0.51 12.05
CA ALA A 57 -15.13 1.91 12.00
C ALA A 57 -13.60 2.08 11.77
N GLN A 58 -12.78 1.19 12.33
CA GLN A 58 -11.33 1.20 12.11
C GLN A 58 -10.99 0.78 10.68
N THR A 59 -11.68 -0.24 10.17
CA THR A 59 -11.53 -0.72 8.79
C THR A 59 -11.91 0.37 7.79
N GLU A 60 -13.03 1.06 7.99
CA GLU A 60 -13.46 2.16 7.13
C GLU A 60 -12.49 3.35 7.19
N SER A 61 -12.01 3.71 8.38
CA SER A 61 -10.99 4.75 8.53
C SER A 61 -9.71 4.42 7.76
N LEU A 62 -9.24 3.17 7.82
CA LEU A 62 -8.06 2.72 7.09
C LEU A 62 -8.29 2.68 5.57
N LYS A 63 -9.49 2.31 5.10
CA LYS A 63 -9.86 2.42 3.68
C LYS A 63 -9.83 3.86 3.19
N LEU A 64 -10.33 4.81 3.99
CA LEU A 64 -10.26 6.23 3.66
C LEU A 64 -8.82 6.72 3.54
N ILE A 65 -7.96 6.34 4.49
CA ILE A 65 -6.52 6.65 4.43
C ILE A 65 -5.89 6.02 3.18
N ASN A 66 -6.19 4.75 2.89
CA ASN A 66 -5.69 4.05 1.70
C ASN A 66 -6.06 4.79 0.40
N HIS A 67 -7.30 5.28 0.31
CA HIS A 67 -7.76 6.10 -0.81
C HIS A 67 -7.02 7.44 -0.90
N GLN A 68 -6.78 8.12 0.22
CA GLN A 68 -6.02 9.38 0.24
C GLN A 68 -4.56 9.18 -0.19
N ILE A 69 -3.92 8.09 0.24
CA ILE A 69 -2.56 7.73 -0.21
C ILE A 69 -2.54 7.56 -1.72
N MET A 70 -3.50 6.81 -2.29
CA MET A 70 -3.58 6.63 -3.74
C MET A 70 -3.80 7.94 -4.49
N ARG A 71 -4.68 8.81 -3.98
CA ARG A 71 -4.88 10.16 -4.55
C ARG A 71 -3.56 10.94 -4.58
N GLN A 72 -2.81 10.93 -3.48
CA GLN A 72 -1.53 11.64 -3.39
C GLN A 72 -0.47 11.05 -4.33
N LEU A 73 -0.38 9.72 -4.44
CA LEU A 73 0.54 9.04 -5.35
C LEU A 73 0.21 9.35 -6.81
N ASN A 74 -1.07 9.37 -7.17
CA ASN A 74 -1.52 9.72 -8.52
C ASN A 74 -1.17 11.17 -8.87
N THR A 75 -1.38 12.13 -7.95
CA THR A 75 -0.99 13.52 -8.15
C THR A 75 0.52 13.65 -8.40
N ARG A 76 1.35 13.02 -7.56
CA ARG A 76 2.81 13.07 -7.72
C ARG A 76 3.27 12.45 -9.04
N ARG A 77 2.67 11.34 -9.45
CA ARG A 77 2.95 10.69 -10.74
C ARG A 77 2.59 11.61 -11.90
N HIS A 78 1.43 12.26 -11.84
CA HIS A 78 0.98 13.16 -12.90
C HIS A 78 1.93 14.36 -13.06
N LEU A 79 2.30 15.01 -11.95
CA LEU A 79 3.29 16.10 -11.96
C LEU A 79 4.64 15.66 -12.54
N SER A 80 5.12 14.48 -12.14
CA SER A 80 6.35 13.91 -12.69
C SER A 80 6.27 13.69 -14.20
N SER A 81 5.13 13.22 -14.71
CA SER A 81 4.94 12.98 -16.14
C SER A 81 4.89 14.28 -16.96
N ILE A 82 4.26 15.33 -16.40
CA ILE A 82 4.24 16.66 -17.03
C ILE A 82 5.65 17.22 -17.11
N ASN A 83 6.39 17.22 -15.99
CA ASN A 83 7.75 17.74 -15.95
C ASN A 83 8.67 17.01 -16.94
N GLN A 84 8.53 15.69 -17.05
CA GLN A 84 9.29 14.90 -18.01
C GLN A 84 8.95 15.28 -19.46
N ALA A 85 7.67 15.47 -19.81
CA ALA A 85 7.26 15.90 -21.15
C ALA A 85 7.79 17.30 -21.49
N VAL A 86 7.78 18.22 -20.52
CA VAL A 86 8.35 19.56 -20.65
C VAL A 86 9.86 19.49 -20.92
N ASP A 87 10.60 18.68 -20.15
CA ASP A 87 12.04 18.49 -20.34
C ASP A 87 12.38 17.91 -21.72
N TYR A 88 11.59 16.96 -22.21
CA TYR A 88 11.75 16.40 -23.55
C TYR A 88 11.53 17.45 -24.64
N CYS A 89 10.49 18.28 -24.50
CA CYS A 89 10.21 19.36 -25.45
C CYS A 89 11.36 20.38 -25.50
N PHE A 90 11.83 20.84 -24.33
CA PHE A 90 12.95 21.78 -24.26
C PHE A 90 14.22 21.23 -24.93
N LYS A 91 14.59 19.98 -24.64
CA LYS A 91 15.77 19.35 -25.27
C LYS A 91 15.65 19.29 -26.79
N SER A 92 14.46 19.01 -27.32
CA SER A 92 14.22 18.94 -28.76
C SER A 92 14.34 20.30 -29.45
N LEU A 93 13.94 21.38 -28.78
CA LEU A 93 14.02 22.75 -29.29
C LEU A 93 15.43 23.34 -29.25
N THR A 94 16.27 22.91 -28.29
CA THR A 94 17.67 23.36 -28.17
C THR A 94 18.66 22.54 -29.01
N ALA A 95 18.21 21.47 -29.66
CA ALA A 95 19.02 20.58 -30.48
C ALA A 95 19.00 20.93 -31.99
N SER A 96 18.42 22.08 -32.36
CA SER A 96 18.43 22.69 -33.70
C SER A 96 19.16 24.03 -33.67
#